data_AF-A0A8J2L171-F1
#
_entry.id   AF-A0A8J2L171-F1
#
_cell.length_a   1.000
_cell.length_b   1.000
_cell.length_c   1.000
_cell.angle_alpha   90.00
_cell.angle_beta   90.00
_cell.angle_gamma   90.00
#
_symmetry.space_group_name_H-M   'P 1'
#
loop_
_entity.id
_entity.type
_entity.pdbx_description
1 polymer ?
#
loop_
_entity_poly.entity_id
_entity_poly.type
_entity_poly.pdbx_seq_one_letter_code
_entity_poly.pdbx_strand_id
1 'polypeptide(L)'
;MLAHCISLLWVFTFKPGRAVLLRTGNSHVENSRDRYLSTVLHIKLWYESDFLEKAASGSQDIYGVRKKHSAAVRTFSEKGGSPSVVIPELPEKMRKLMEAVHEGLKDVEDSNGSELLFGDDPQVPMSQYSMTITQFCFIGFLVLMPKSFGILDDRGIQGFVHNWAVYGRLLGIED
;
A
#
# COMPACT_ATOMS: atom_id res chain seq x y z
N MET A 1 -3.42 6.11 -13.42
CA MET A 1 -2.74 4.82 -13.70
C MET A 1 -1.25 4.86 -13.42
N LEU A 2 -0.46 5.72 -14.06
CA LEU A 2 0.99 5.84 -13.78
C LEU A 2 1.30 6.11 -12.30
N ALA A 3 0.54 7.00 -11.64
CA ALA A 3 0.69 7.28 -10.21
C ALA A 3 0.58 6.01 -9.36
N HIS A 4 -0.42 5.16 -9.60
CA HIS A 4 -0.60 3.90 -8.86
C HIS A 4 0.50 2.87 -9.12
N CYS A 5 1.11 2.86 -10.32
CA CYS A 5 2.29 2.02 -10.57
C CYS A 5 3.50 2.48 -9.76
N ILE A 6 3.73 3.80 -9.68
CA ILE A 6 4.79 4.37 -8.84
C ILE A 6 4.52 4.09 -7.35
N SER A 7 3.26 4.22 -6.93
CA SER A 7 2.81 3.87 -5.57
C SER A 7 3.09 2.42 -5.20
N LEU A 8 2.88 1.47 -6.13
CA LEU A 8 3.17 0.06 -5.92
C LEU A 8 4.66 -0.21 -5.72
N LEU A 9 5.53 0.52 -6.41
CA LEU A 9 6.98 0.43 -6.19
C LEU A 9 7.35 0.86 -4.78
N TRP A 10 6.67 1.88 -4.24
CA TRP A 10 6.85 2.33 -2.86
C TRP A 10 6.42 1.27 -1.84
N VAL A 11 5.47 0.38 -2.18
CA VAL A 11 5.09 -0.71 -1.26
C VAL A 11 6.22 -1.68 -0.94
N PHE A 12 7.20 -1.78 -1.83
CA PHE A 12 8.38 -2.63 -1.61
C PHE A 12 9.46 -2.00 -0.73
N THR A 13 9.41 -0.68 -0.52
CA THR A 13 10.41 0.01 0.30
C THR A 13 10.12 -0.17 1.78
N PHE A 14 8.86 -0.38 2.19
CA PHE A 14 8.49 -0.67 3.57
C PHE A 14 8.50 -2.19 3.86
N LYS A 15 9.20 -2.56 4.94
CA LYS A 15 9.42 -3.96 5.34
C LYS A 15 8.10 -4.72 5.56
N PRO A 16 7.07 -4.18 6.25
CA PRO A 16 5.82 -4.91 6.49
C PRO A 16 5.07 -5.39 5.24
N GLY A 17 4.97 -4.52 4.23
CA GLY A 17 4.26 -4.83 2.98
C GLY A 17 5.03 -5.89 2.20
N ARG A 18 6.33 -5.67 2.03
CA ARG A 18 7.22 -6.65 1.39
C ARG A 18 7.16 -8.01 2.08
N ALA A 19 7.16 -8.05 3.41
CA ALA A 19 7.08 -9.28 4.20
C ALA A 19 5.80 -10.09 3.93
N VAL A 20 4.65 -9.41 3.77
CA VAL A 20 3.39 -10.06 3.37
C VAL A 20 3.46 -10.53 1.91
N LEU A 21 3.98 -9.70 0.99
CA LEU A 21 4.07 -10.04 -0.44
C LEU A 21 4.91 -11.30 -0.68
N LEU A 22 6.04 -11.44 0.03
CA LEU A 22 6.96 -12.56 -0.13
C LEU A 22 6.41 -13.87 0.48
N ARG A 23 5.74 -13.79 1.64
CA ARG A 23 5.18 -14.98 2.31
C ARG A 23 4.06 -15.67 1.53
N THR A 24 3.32 -14.93 0.70
CA THR A 24 2.29 -15.56 -0.15
C THR A 24 2.89 -16.39 -1.28
N GLY A 25 4.19 -16.28 -1.56
CA GLY A 25 4.89 -17.02 -2.64
C GLY A 25 4.53 -16.56 -4.06
N ASN A 26 3.52 -15.70 -4.21
CA ASN A 26 2.97 -15.26 -5.50
C ASN A 26 3.60 -13.96 -6.03
N SER A 27 4.67 -13.49 -5.39
CA SER A 27 5.42 -12.28 -5.82
C SER A 27 6.83 -12.57 -6.33
N HIS A 28 7.14 -13.84 -6.63
CA HIS A 28 8.38 -14.17 -7.34
C HIS A 28 8.35 -13.63 -8.78
N VAL A 29 9.52 -13.47 -9.41
CA VAL A 29 9.72 -12.76 -10.69
C VAL A 29 8.64 -13.06 -11.74
N GLU A 30 8.33 -14.33 -11.95
CA GLU A 30 7.35 -14.79 -12.97
C GLU A 30 5.91 -14.37 -12.67
N ASN A 31 5.48 -14.41 -11.40
CA ASN A 31 4.11 -14.13 -10.98
C ASN A 31 3.90 -12.65 -10.58
N SER A 32 4.99 -11.94 -10.35
CA SER A 32 4.97 -10.55 -9.87
C SER A 32 4.23 -9.62 -10.83
N ARG A 33 4.49 -9.74 -12.14
CA ARG A 33 3.83 -8.94 -13.19
C ARG A 33 2.31 -9.05 -13.11
N ASP A 34 1.81 -10.29 -13.05
CA ASP A 34 0.38 -10.55 -13.11
C ASP A 34 -0.31 -10.10 -11.82
N ARG A 35 0.36 -10.22 -10.66
CA ARG A 35 -0.13 -9.69 -9.39
C ARG A 35 -0.24 -8.16 -9.41
N TYR A 36 0.75 -7.44 -9.95
CA TYR A 36 0.71 -5.98 -10.03
C TYR A 36 -0.31 -5.50 -11.06
N LEU A 37 -0.39 -6.15 -12.22
CA LEU A 37 -1.42 -5.86 -13.20
C LEU A 37 -2.82 -6.09 -12.62
N SER A 38 -3.03 -7.20 -11.92
CA SER A 38 -4.29 -7.49 -11.22
C SER A 38 -4.63 -6.40 -10.19
N THR A 39 -3.65 -5.93 -9.40
CA THR A 39 -3.87 -4.84 -8.43
C THR A 39 -4.31 -3.55 -9.12
N VAL A 40 -3.66 -3.20 -10.22
CA VAL A 40 -3.98 -2.02 -11.02
C VAL A 40 -5.37 -2.13 -11.67
N LEU A 41 -5.75 -3.33 -12.11
CA LEU A 41 -7.10 -3.60 -12.66
C LEU A 41 -8.19 -3.53 -11.59
N HIS A 42 -7.93 -4.01 -10.36
CA HIS A 42 -8.84 -3.85 -9.21
C HIS A 42 -9.10 -2.36 -8.94
N ILE A 43 -8.05 -1.54 -8.85
CA ILE A 43 -8.19 -0.09 -8.61
C ILE A 43 -8.95 0.60 -9.73
N LYS A 44 -8.67 0.25 -11.00
CA LYS A 44 -9.42 0.77 -12.15
C LYS A 44 -10.90 0.42 -12.04
N LEU A 45 -11.22 -0.83 -11.72
CA LEU A 45 -12.59 -1.27 -11.54
C LEU A 45 -13.29 -0.48 -10.44
N TRP A 46 -12.61 -0.18 -9.34
CA TRP A 46 -13.17 0.65 -8.26
C TRP A 46 -13.51 2.05 -8.78
N TYR A 47 -12.62 2.72 -9.50
CA TYR A 47 -12.93 4.05 -10.06
C TYR A 47 -14.09 4.06 -11.06
N GLU A 48 -14.35 2.94 -11.73
CA GLU A 48 -15.41 2.82 -12.73
C GLU A 48 -16.72 2.25 -12.16
N SER A 49 -16.75 1.94 -10.86
CA SER A 49 -17.92 1.34 -10.20
C SER A 49 -18.68 2.33 -9.35
N ASP A 50 -20.01 2.17 -9.32
CA ASP A 50 -20.86 2.85 -8.35
C ASP A 50 -20.90 2.06 -7.04
N PHE A 51 -20.27 2.59 -5.99
CA PHE A 51 -20.24 1.97 -4.67
C PHE A 51 -21.51 2.19 -3.83
N LEU A 52 -22.46 3.02 -4.31
CA LEU A 52 -23.78 3.11 -3.70
C LEU A 52 -24.57 1.81 -3.91
N GLU A 53 -24.30 1.12 -5.01
CA GLU A 53 -24.87 -0.19 -5.32
C GLU A 53 -23.96 -1.30 -4.79
N LYS A 54 -24.38 -1.96 -3.70
CA LYS A 54 -23.65 -3.11 -3.14
C LYS A 54 -23.47 -4.27 -4.14
N ALA A 55 -24.35 -4.37 -5.13
CA ALA A 55 -24.29 -5.37 -6.18
C ALA A 55 -23.34 -5.02 -7.33
N ALA A 56 -22.83 -3.77 -7.39
CA ALA A 56 -21.89 -3.37 -8.41
C ALA A 56 -20.61 -4.22 -8.36
N SER A 57 -20.01 -4.42 -9.52
CA SER A 57 -18.79 -5.24 -9.69
C SER A 57 -17.64 -4.76 -8.80
N GLY A 58 -17.41 -3.45 -8.68
CA GLY A 58 -16.38 -2.89 -7.78
C GLY A 58 -16.67 -3.12 -6.29
N SER A 59 -17.93 -3.03 -5.88
CA SER A 59 -18.34 -3.36 -4.50
C SER A 59 -18.03 -4.80 -4.16
N GLN A 60 -18.37 -5.76 -5.04
CA GLN A 60 -18.04 -7.16 -4.81
C GLN A 60 -16.53 -7.42 -4.86
N ASP A 61 -15.84 -6.76 -5.79
CA ASP A 61 -14.40 -6.91 -5.97
C ASP A 61 -13.60 -6.46 -4.74
N ILE A 62 -13.93 -5.30 -4.15
CA ILE A 62 -13.22 -4.80 -2.96
C ILE A 62 -13.41 -5.73 -1.75
N TYR A 63 -14.61 -6.32 -1.57
CA TYR A 63 -14.82 -7.34 -0.54
C TYR A 63 -14.04 -8.63 -0.83
N GLY A 64 -13.90 -8.99 -2.11
CA GLY A 64 -13.03 -10.08 -2.56
C GLY A 64 -11.56 -9.83 -2.21
N VAL A 65 -11.06 -8.60 -2.41
CA VAL A 65 -9.71 -8.18 -2.01
C VAL A 65 -9.55 -8.22 -0.49
N ARG A 66 -10.52 -7.71 0.28
CA ARG A 66 -10.50 -7.82 1.76
C ARG A 66 -10.40 -9.27 2.21
N LYS A 67 -11.14 -10.20 1.59
CA LYS A 67 -11.06 -11.63 1.89
C LYS A 67 -9.66 -12.20 1.58
N LYS A 68 -9.03 -11.78 0.47
CA LYS A 68 -7.64 -12.14 0.14
C LYS A 68 -6.66 -11.64 1.20
N HIS A 69 -6.84 -10.42 1.71
CA HIS A 69 -6.02 -9.87 2.80
C HIS A 69 -6.19 -10.69 4.09
N SER A 70 -7.43 -11.00 4.49
CA SER A 70 -7.68 -11.85 5.66
C SER A 70 -7.06 -13.25 5.51
N ALA A 71 -7.09 -13.83 4.32
CA ALA A 71 -6.43 -15.11 4.05
C ALA A 71 -4.90 -15.00 4.17
N ALA A 72 -4.30 -13.92 3.65
CA ALA A 72 -2.86 -13.69 3.75
C ALA A 72 -2.40 -13.54 5.22
N VAL A 73 -3.19 -12.87 6.07
CA VAL A 73 -2.93 -12.77 7.52
C VAL A 73 -2.93 -14.14 8.21
N ARG A 74 -3.87 -15.03 7.85
CA ARG A 74 -3.91 -16.41 8.39
C ARG A 74 -2.67 -17.19 7.98
N THR A 75 -2.33 -17.18 6.69
CA THR A 75 -1.12 -17.84 6.18
C THR A 75 0.16 -17.29 6.81
N PHE A 76 0.21 -16.00 7.11
CA PHE A 76 1.34 -15.38 7.81
C PHE A 76 1.48 -15.94 9.23
N SER A 77 0.36 -16.05 9.96
CA SER A 77 0.33 -16.55 11.34
C SER A 77 0.73 -18.03 11.43
N GLU A 78 0.38 -18.83 10.42
CA GLU A 78 0.69 -20.27 10.35
C GLU A 78 2.16 -20.58 9.99
N LYS A 79 2.83 -19.71 9.23
CA LYS A 79 4.17 -19.97 8.67
C LYS A 79 5.35 -19.38 9.49
N GLY A 80 5.10 -18.65 10.58
CA GLY A 80 6.15 -18.06 11.42
C GLY A 80 6.84 -16.80 10.86
N GLY A 81 8.02 -16.46 11.40
CA GLY A 81 8.83 -15.27 11.05
C GLY A 81 9.15 -15.13 9.56
N SER A 82 9.54 -13.94 9.09
CA SER A 82 9.69 -13.71 7.64
C SER A 82 10.89 -14.47 7.12
N PRO A 83 10.86 -14.90 5.85
CA PRO A 83 12.11 -15.18 5.14
C PRO A 83 12.96 -13.91 5.19
N SER A 84 14.16 -14.00 5.78
CA SER A 84 15.16 -12.94 5.68
C SER A 84 15.48 -12.73 4.21
N VAL A 85 15.00 -11.62 3.65
CA VAL A 85 15.45 -11.22 2.32
C VAL A 85 16.76 -10.50 2.49
N VAL A 86 17.81 -11.12 1.98
CA VAL A 86 19.09 -10.45 1.76
C VAL A 86 18.82 -9.36 0.73
N ILE A 87 18.67 -8.12 1.20
CA ILE A 87 18.67 -6.96 0.33
C ILE A 87 20.14 -6.78 -0.05
N PRO A 88 20.48 -6.81 -1.35
CA PRO A 88 21.83 -6.42 -1.79
C PRO A 88 22.15 -5.04 -1.21
N GLU A 89 23.43 -4.76 -0.95
CA GLU A 89 23.83 -3.41 -0.54
C GLU A 89 23.19 -2.39 -1.49
N LEU A 90 22.48 -1.43 -0.90
CA LEU A 90 21.82 -0.40 -1.66
C LEU A 90 22.88 0.34 -2.47
N PRO A 91 22.65 0.63 -3.77
CA PRO A 91 23.54 1.48 -4.53
C PRO A 91 23.78 2.79 -3.76
N GLU A 92 25.01 3.30 -3.82
CA GLU A 92 25.46 4.47 -3.04
C GLU A 92 24.48 5.67 -3.08
N LYS A 93 23.85 5.91 -4.23
CA LYS A 93 22.84 6.96 -4.41
C LYS A 93 21.58 6.73 -3.55
N MET A 94 21.10 5.48 -3.47
CA MET A 94 19.96 5.12 -2.64
C MET A 94 20.31 5.17 -1.15
N ARG A 95 21.53 4.75 -0.77
CA ARG A 95 22.01 4.86 0.61
C ARG A 95 21.97 6.31 1.09
N LYS A 96 22.55 7.24 0.33
CA LYS A 96 22.52 8.68 0.63
C LYS A 96 21.11 9.25 0.73
N LEU A 97 20.20 8.79 -0.14
CA LEU A 97 18.79 9.20 -0.07
C LEU A 97 18.14 8.74 1.24
N MET A 98 18.35 7.48 1.63
CA MET A 98 17.79 6.95 2.88
C MET A 98 18.37 7.66 4.11
N GLU A 99 19.66 7.99 4.11
CA GLU A 99 20.29 8.79 5.16
C GLU A 99 19.69 10.18 5.26
N ALA A 100 19.47 10.87 4.13
CA ALA A 100 18.83 12.18 4.12
C ALA A 100 17.38 12.13 4.60
N VAL A 101 16.63 11.08 4.26
CA VAL A 101 15.27 10.86 4.77
C VAL A 101 15.28 10.62 6.27
N HIS A 102 16.19 9.76 6.77
CA HIS A 102 16.31 9.48 8.20
C HIS A 102 16.67 10.74 9.00
N GLU A 103 17.64 11.52 8.50
CA GLU A 103 18.02 12.80 9.09
C GLU A 103 16.88 13.81 9.09
N GLY A 104 16.09 13.87 8.01
CA GLY A 104 14.93 14.76 7.93
C GLY A 104 13.75 14.35 8.83
N LEU A 105 13.72 13.09 9.27
CA LEU A 105 12.68 12.56 10.16
C LEU A 105 13.10 12.52 11.63
N LYS A 106 14.36 12.82 11.96
CA LYS A 106 14.91 12.68 13.33
C LYS A 106 14.18 13.51 14.39
N ASP A 107 13.63 14.66 13.98
CA ASP A 107 12.96 15.63 14.86
C ASP A 107 11.43 15.49 14.80
N VAL A 108 10.90 14.53 14.04
CA VAL A 108 9.47 14.26 14.00
C VAL A 108 9.11 13.47 15.26
N GLU A 109 8.44 14.13 16.21
CA GLU A 109 7.78 13.43 17.32
C GLU A 109 6.71 12.51 16.73
N ASP A 110 7.03 11.22 16.63
CA ASP A 110 6.07 10.19 16.33
C ASP A 110 5.88 9.31 17.56
N SER A 111 4.67 8.82 17.74
CA SER A 111 4.32 7.96 18.86
C SER A 111 4.59 6.47 18.56
N ASN A 112 5.32 6.10 17.48
CA ASN A 112 5.73 4.74 17.00
C ASN A 112 5.93 4.64 15.45
N GLY A 113 5.74 5.72 14.68
CA GLY A 113 5.59 5.71 13.22
C GLY A 113 6.86 5.41 12.41
N SER A 114 8.00 5.98 12.77
CA SER A 114 9.28 5.76 12.08
C SER A 114 9.79 4.34 12.32
N GLU A 115 9.67 3.84 13.55
CA GLU A 115 10.01 2.46 13.89
C GLU A 115 9.06 1.45 13.21
N LEU A 116 7.79 1.79 12.97
CA LEU A 116 6.87 0.95 12.19
C LEU A 116 7.15 0.95 10.67
N LEU A 117 7.76 2.01 10.14
CA LEU A 117 8.20 2.09 8.73
C LEU A 117 9.51 1.34 8.48
N PHE A 118 10.43 1.40 9.46
CA PHE A 118 11.81 0.92 9.32
C PHE A 118 12.17 -0.32 10.17
N GLY A 119 11.34 -0.65 11.15
CA GLY A 119 11.49 -1.78 12.06
C GLY A 119 11.40 -3.13 11.36
N ASP A 120 11.93 -4.16 12.02
CA ASP A 120 11.92 -5.52 11.50
C ASP A 120 10.50 -6.12 11.47
N ASP A 121 10.39 -7.36 10.99
CA ASP A 121 9.15 -8.08 10.70
C ASP A 121 7.91 -7.63 11.47
N PRO A 122 6.80 -7.29 10.77
CA PRO A 122 5.62 -6.81 11.47
C PRO A 122 5.09 -7.90 12.40
N GLN A 123 5.01 -7.58 13.69
CA GLN A 123 4.38 -8.44 14.71
C GLN A 123 2.94 -8.77 14.34
N VAL A 124 2.24 -7.81 13.71
CA VAL A 124 0.88 -7.96 13.19
C VAL A 124 0.89 -7.72 11.68
N PRO A 125 0.77 -8.77 10.85
CA PRO A 125 0.66 -8.59 9.40
C PRO A 125 -0.62 -7.85 9.03
N MET A 126 -0.52 -6.92 8.09
CA MET A 126 -1.67 -6.13 7.61
C MET A 126 -2.45 -5.42 8.73
N SER A 127 -1.75 -4.92 9.76
CA SER A 127 -2.32 -4.05 10.79
C SER A 127 -2.99 -2.80 10.20
N GLN A 128 -3.86 -2.15 10.99
CA GLN A 128 -4.49 -0.85 10.63
C GLN A 128 -3.45 0.16 10.13
N TYR A 129 -2.33 0.27 10.85
CA TYR A 129 -1.21 1.10 10.47
C TYR A 129 -0.66 0.74 9.08
N SER A 130 -0.29 -0.53 8.85
CA SER A 130 0.31 -0.95 7.58
C SER A 130 -0.66 -0.84 6.40
N MET A 131 -1.96 -1.06 6.61
CA MET A 131 -3.00 -0.87 5.62
C MET A 131 -3.18 0.62 5.27
N THR A 132 -3.12 1.50 6.28
CA THR A 132 -3.20 2.97 6.10
C THR A 132 -1.98 3.51 5.36
N ILE A 133 -0.77 3.07 5.72
CA ILE A 133 0.45 3.40 4.97
C ILE A 133 0.35 2.93 3.52
N THR A 134 -0.12 1.70 3.29
CA THR A 134 -0.32 1.17 1.94
C THR A 134 -1.31 2.03 1.15
N GLN A 135 -2.42 2.44 1.77
CA GLN A 135 -3.38 3.35 1.15
C GLN A 135 -2.75 4.71 0.84
N PHE A 136 -1.98 5.28 1.77
CA PHE A 136 -1.22 6.50 1.54
C PHE A 136 -0.26 6.36 0.38
N CYS A 137 0.42 5.22 0.19
CA CYS A 137 1.25 5.00 -1.00
C CYS A 137 0.43 5.19 -2.28
N PHE A 138 -0.80 4.67 -2.35
CA PHE A 138 -1.67 4.77 -3.53
C PHE A 138 -2.20 6.18 -3.82
N ILE A 139 -2.37 7.03 -2.81
CA ILE A 139 -3.05 8.33 -2.94
C ILE A 139 -2.20 9.54 -2.61
N GLY A 140 -1.18 9.38 -1.77
CA GLY A 140 -0.42 10.46 -1.15
C GLY A 140 0.21 11.40 -2.17
N PHE A 141 0.82 10.86 -3.23
CA PHE A 141 1.40 11.70 -4.29
C PHE A 141 0.34 12.50 -5.08
N LEU A 142 -0.86 11.94 -5.25
CA LEU A 142 -1.96 12.64 -5.92
C LEU A 142 -2.51 13.77 -5.05
N VAL A 143 -2.50 13.59 -3.73
CA VAL A 143 -2.94 14.61 -2.75
C VAL A 143 -1.88 15.67 -2.49
N LEU A 144 -0.60 15.29 -2.40
CA LEU A 144 0.51 16.19 -2.10
C LEU A 144 0.96 16.99 -3.33
N MET A 145 0.82 16.42 -4.53
CA MET A 145 1.24 17.06 -5.79
C MET A 145 0.14 17.00 -6.87
N PRO A 146 -1.09 17.47 -6.59
CA PRO A 146 -2.25 17.28 -7.46
C PRO A 146 -2.03 17.85 -8.87
N LYS A 147 -1.38 19.02 -8.97
CA LYS A 147 -1.07 19.68 -10.25
C LYS A 147 -0.14 18.85 -11.14
N SER A 148 0.83 18.16 -10.55
CA SER A 148 1.77 17.28 -11.27
C SER A 148 1.09 16.07 -11.91
N PHE A 149 -0.11 15.71 -11.42
CA PHE A 149 -0.92 14.62 -11.93
C PHE A 149 -2.20 15.09 -12.65
N GLY A 150 -2.29 16.38 -12.97
CA GLY A 150 -3.39 16.94 -13.76
C GLY A 150 -4.70 17.16 -13.00
N ILE A 151 -4.68 17.17 -11.66
CA ILE A 151 -5.84 17.55 -10.85
C ILE A 151 -5.80 19.07 -10.66
N LEU A 152 -6.80 19.76 -11.21
CA LEU A 152 -6.80 21.22 -11.38
C LEU A 152 -7.68 21.99 -10.39
N ASP A 153 -8.64 21.32 -9.74
CA ASP A 153 -9.59 21.96 -8.83
C ASP A 153 -9.77 21.20 -7.50
N ASP A 154 -10.18 21.95 -6.48
CA ASP A 154 -10.29 21.46 -5.11
C ASP A 154 -11.44 20.44 -4.95
N ARG A 155 -12.48 20.53 -5.77
CA ARG A 155 -13.62 19.59 -5.72
C ARG A 155 -13.20 18.21 -6.20
N GLY A 156 -12.37 18.14 -7.24
CA GLY A 156 -11.78 16.91 -7.76
C GLY A 156 -10.93 16.20 -6.71
N ILE A 157 -10.09 16.95 -5.97
CA ILE A 157 -9.29 16.39 -4.87
C ILE A 157 -10.19 15.89 -3.73
N GLN A 158 -11.18 16.68 -3.31
CA GLN A 158 -12.09 16.29 -2.22
C GLN A 158 -12.86 15.01 -2.56
N GLY A 159 -13.41 14.91 -3.78
CA GLY A 159 -14.10 13.69 -4.24
C GLY A 159 -13.15 12.50 -4.33
N PHE A 160 -11.92 12.71 -4.81
CA PHE A 160 -10.90 11.67 -4.87
C PHE A 160 -10.52 11.14 -3.48
N VAL A 161 -10.25 12.03 -2.52
CA VAL A 161 -9.95 11.68 -1.13
C VAL A 161 -11.13 10.96 -0.48
N HIS A 162 -12.35 11.45 -0.71
CA HIS A 162 -13.57 10.80 -0.19
C HIS A 162 -13.73 9.37 -0.70
N ASN A 163 -13.54 9.13 -2.00
CA ASN A 163 -13.60 7.78 -2.57
C ASN A 163 -12.59 6.84 -1.89
N TRP A 164 -11.36 7.31 -1.67
CA TRP A 164 -10.35 6.49 -1.01
C TRP A 164 -10.59 6.27 0.48
N ALA A 165 -11.21 7.21 1.19
CA ALA A 165 -11.70 6.98 2.54
C ALA A 165 -12.74 5.85 2.55
N VAL A 166 -13.70 5.87 1.61
CA VAL A 166 -14.69 4.79 1.43
C VAL A 166 -14.01 3.46 1.11
N TYR A 167 -13.05 3.43 0.19
CA TYR A 167 -12.32 2.20 -0.16
C TYR A 167 -11.54 1.65 1.03
N GLY A 168 -10.91 2.52 1.83
CA GLY A 168 -10.21 2.13 3.05
C GLY A 168 -11.14 1.42 4.01
N ARG A 169 -12.29 2.04 4.29
CA ARG A 169 -13.32 1.45 5.15
C ARG A 169 -13.82 0.10 4.62
N LEU A 170 -14.08 0.00 3.32
CA LEU A 170 -14.52 -1.26 2.70
C LEU A 170 -13.46 -2.37 2.80
N LEU A 171 -12.17 -2.01 2.68
CA LEU A 171 -11.03 -2.90 2.91
C LEU A 171 -10.82 -3.27 4.38
N GLY A 172 -11.48 -2.58 5.32
CA GLY A 172 -11.44 -2.84 6.75
C GLY A 172 -10.52 -1.91 7.55
N ILE A 173 -10.14 -0.76 6.98
CA ILE A 173 -9.49 0.32 7.73
C ILE A 173 -10.56 1.00 8.61
N GLU A 174 -10.24 1.27 9.87
CA GLU A 174 -11.14 1.98 10.79
C GLU A 174 -11.17 3.49 10.49
N ASP A 175 -12.33 4.13 10.73
CA ASP A 175 -12.54 5.56 10.50
C ASP A 175 -11.80 6.44 11.55
#